data_AF-A0A849AF04-F1
#
_entry.id   AF-A0A849AF04-F1
#
_cell.length_a   1.000
_cell.length_b   1.000
_cell.length_c   1.000
_cell.angle_alpha   90.00
_cell.angle_beta   90.00
_cell.angle_gamma   90.00
#
_symmetry.space_group_name_H-M   'P 1'
#
loop_
_entity.id
_entity.type
_entity.pdbx_description
1 polymer ?
#
loop_
_entity_poly.entity_id
_entity_poly.type
_entity_poly.pdbx_seq_one_letter_code
_entity_poly.pdbx_strand_id
1 'polypeptide(L)'
;MPAPSSADDPNGAIVAAWRAESARLVGALTRMTRDVALAEDLAQDALVAALEQWPVTGIPGNPSAWLMTTAKRRGIDHFRRAEVLRRKVTELAHADRESETQMPDLDAQVDHIEDDVLRLIFLSCHPSLTPESRAALTLRLVGGLTTAEIARGFLVPESTMAQRISRAKKTLSSRRAEFELPTGPARTERLDDVMAVVYLIFNEGYAATSGADWMRPDLAHEAMRLARMLAALAPDEVEVLGLQALLELQGSRIPARLDADGTPVLLEAQDRTRWDQLLIRRGLAALARAETIAERGTPVGRYFLQASIAAQHARAGRPEDTNWRRIAALYDVLASAAPGPVVEVNRAVAHGRAFGADAGLVILDELGEDALGDSPLMPSVRGDLLERAGRRDEARAAFTEAAARTRNDGERAILRRRAGALG
;
A
#
# COMPACT_ATOMS: atom_id res chain seq x y z
N MET A 1 27.25 32.29 -0.30
CA MET A 1 26.90 31.26 -1.29
C MET A 1 25.47 30.85 -1.02
N PRO A 2 24.55 30.91 -2.00
CA PRO A 2 23.21 30.37 -1.80
C PRO A 2 23.30 28.85 -1.64
N ALA A 3 22.46 28.28 -0.78
CA ALA A 3 22.34 26.82 -0.65
C ALA A 3 21.88 26.23 -1.99
N PRO A 4 22.41 25.07 -2.42
CA PRO A 4 21.97 24.44 -3.65
C PRO A 4 20.48 24.14 -3.56
N SER A 5 19.75 24.49 -4.63
CA SER A 5 18.34 24.13 -4.76
C SER A 5 18.21 22.60 -4.80
N SER A 6 17.09 22.06 -4.32
CA SER A 6 16.80 20.61 -4.31
C SER A 6 16.84 19.93 -5.69
N ALA A 7 17.00 20.69 -6.78
CA ALA A 7 17.15 20.17 -8.14
C ALA A 7 18.60 19.74 -8.50
N ASP A 8 19.60 20.09 -7.68
CA ASP A 8 21.02 19.79 -7.94
C ASP A 8 21.61 18.67 -7.04
N ASP A 9 20.80 17.96 -6.26
CA ASP A 9 21.25 16.79 -5.50
C ASP A 9 21.07 15.51 -6.36
N PRO A 10 22.16 14.93 -6.91
CA PRO A 10 22.07 13.74 -7.75
C PRO A 10 21.47 12.57 -6.99
N ASN A 11 21.71 12.46 -5.69
CA ASN A 11 21.18 11.36 -4.88
C ASN A 11 19.67 11.51 -4.66
N GLY A 12 19.20 12.72 -4.33
CA GLY A 12 17.77 13.02 -4.25
C GLY A 12 17.03 12.76 -5.56
N ALA A 13 17.61 13.18 -6.69
CA ALA A 13 17.05 12.92 -8.02
C ALA A 13 17.02 11.43 -8.38
N ILE A 14 18.07 10.67 -8.03
CA ILE A 14 18.13 9.21 -8.22
C ILE A 14 17.04 8.50 -7.40
N VAL A 15 16.89 8.86 -6.12
CA VAL A 15 15.88 8.25 -5.25
C VAL A 15 14.47 8.57 -5.76
N ALA A 16 14.21 9.81 -6.16
CA ALA A 16 12.93 10.22 -6.72
C ALA A 16 12.61 9.48 -8.04
N ALA A 17 13.57 9.42 -8.97
CA ALA A 17 13.41 8.72 -10.24
C ALA A 17 13.22 7.20 -10.03
N TRP A 18 13.99 6.59 -9.13
CA TRP A 18 13.85 5.18 -8.82
C TRP A 18 12.48 4.87 -8.20
N ARG A 19 12.04 5.65 -7.21
CA ARG A 19 10.71 5.46 -6.59
C ARG A 19 9.58 5.62 -7.60
N ALA A 20 9.71 6.54 -8.57
CA ALA A 20 8.69 6.76 -9.58
C ALA A 20 8.61 5.65 -10.64
N GLU A 21 9.73 4.99 -10.96
CA GLU A 21 9.84 4.16 -12.17
C GLU A 21 10.26 2.71 -11.93
N SER A 22 10.69 2.34 -10.72
CA SER A 22 11.25 1.00 -10.46
C SER A 22 10.25 -0.11 -10.81
N ALA A 23 8.97 0.05 -10.48
CA ALA A 23 7.94 -0.95 -10.78
C ALA A 23 7.76 -1.16 -12.29
N ARG A 24 7.76 -0.06 -13.06
CA ARG A 24 7.65 -0.09 -14.53
C ARG A 24 8.89 -0.72 -15.16
N LEU A 25 10.06 -0.36 -14.66
CA LEU A 25 11.34 -0.93 -15.10
C LEU A 25 11.40 -2.43 -14.84
N VAL A 26 11.11 -2.86 -13.62
CA VAL A 26 11.09 -4.29 -13.24
C VAL A 26 10.02 -5.05 -14.03
N GLY A 27 8.84 -4.48 -14.24
CA GLY A 27 7.79 -5.09 -15.06
C GLY A 27 8.24 -5.33 -16.51
N ALA A 28 8.77 -4.31 -17.17
CA ALA A 28 9.28 -4.43 -18.54
C ALA A 28 10.43 -5.43 -18.66
N LEU A 29 11.36 -5.43 -17.70
CA LEU A 29 12.46 -6.39 -17.65
C LEU A 29 11.95 -7.80 -17.37
N THR A 30 10.93 -7.98 -16.52
CA THR A 30 10.33 -9.29 -16.24
C THR A 30 9.67 -9.88 -17.48
N ARG A 31 9.02 -9.06 -18.30
CA ARG A 31 8.51 -9.49 -19.61
C ARG A 31 9.64 -9.99 -20.52
N MET A 32 10.74 -9.23 -20.57
CA MET A 32 11.91 -9.56 -21.41
C MET A 32 12.63 -10.82 -20.94
N THR A 33 12.82 -10.98 -19.63
CA THR A 33 13.60 -12.08 -19.04
C THR A 33 12.77 -13.31 -18.74
N ARG A 34 11.45 -13.15 -18.56
CA ARG A 34 10.54 -14.15 -17.97
C ARG A 34 10.99 -14.63 -16.58
N ASP A 35 11.80 -13.83 -15.90
CA ASP A 35 12.31 -14.12 -14.56
C ASP A 35 12.39 -12.82 -13.76
N VAL A 36 11.50 -12.71 -12.77
CA VAL A 36 11.39 -11.53 -11.90
C VAL A 36 12.64 -11.31 -11.04
N ALA A 37 13.36 -12.39 -10.67
CA ALA A 37 14.58 -12.27 -9.91
C ALA A 37 15.68 -11.61 -10.76
N LEU A 38 15.86 -12.13 -11.99
CA LEU A 38 16.82 -11.55 -12.94
C LEU A 38 16.43 -10.12 -13.33
N ALA A 39 15.14 -9.84 -13.48
CA ALA A 39 14.65 -8.51 -13.80
C ALA A 39 14.98 -7.48 -12.71
N GLU A 40 14.78 -7.82 -11.43
CA GLU A 40 15.14 -6.93 -10.33
C GLU A 40 16.66 -6.70 -10.27
N ASP A 41 17.46 -7.75 -10.45
CA ASP A 41 18.93 -7.63 -10.45
C ASP A 41 19.43 -6.69 -11.57
N LEU A 42 18.88 -6.83 -12.78
CA LEU A 42 19.20 -5.94 -13.91
C LEU A 42 18.77 -4.49 -13.66
N ALA A 43 17.62 -4.29 -13.00
CA ALA A 43 17.16 -2.95 -12.62
C ALA A 43 18.10 -2.33 -11.57
N GLN A 44 18.55 -3.11 -10.59
CA GLN A 44 19.50 -2.65 -9.57
C GLN A 44 20.87 -2.32 -10.18
N ASP A 45 21.36 -3.11 -11.13
CA ASP A 45 22.60 -2.80 -11.88
C ASP A 45 22.49 -1.45 -12.61
N ALA A 46 21.32 -1.13 -13.17
CA ALA A 46 21.09 0.16 -13.81
C ALA A 46 21.06 1.32 -12.79
N LEU A 47 20.52 1.09 -11.60
CA LEU A 47 20.55 2.05 -10.49
C LEU A 47 21.99 2.30 -10.02
N VAL A 48 22.81 1.26 -9.87
CA VAL A 48 24.23 1.38 -9.52
C VAL A 48 24.97 2.22 -10.57
N ALA A 49 24.73 1.97 -11.85
CA ALA A 49 25.32 2.78 -12.92
C ALA A 49 24.89 4.26 -12.85
N ALA A 50 23.63 4.55 -12.47
CA ALA A 50 23.18 5.93 -12.25
C ALA A 50 23.92 6.59 -11.09
N LEU A 51 24.08 5.89 -9.96
CA LEU A 51 24.81 6.37 -8.78
C LEU A 51 26.29 6.64 -9.07
N GLU A 52 26.91 5.87 -9.96
CA GLU A 52 28.30 6.10 -10.40
C GLU A 52 28.42 7.25 -11.40
N GLN A 53 27.46 7.39 -12.33
CA GLN A 53 27.62 8.24 -13.51
C GLN A 53 26.99 9.64 -13.35
N TRP A 54 25.81 9.77 -12.74
CA TRP A 54 25.10 11.06 -12.68
C TRP A 54 25.79 12.11 -11.82
N PRO A 55 26.46 11.78 -10.69
CA PRO A 55 27.23 12.77 -9.93
C PRO A 55 28.36 13.41 -10.72
N VAL A 56 28.91 12.69 -11.71
CA VAL A 56 30.03 13.16 -12.54
C VAL A 56 29.54 13.84 -13.83
N THR A 57 28.51 13.29 -14.46
CA THR A 57 28.07 13.69 -15.81
C THR A 57 26.83 14.58 -15.82
N GLY A 58 26.22 14.81 -14.65
CA GLY A 58 24.93 15.48 -14.51
C GLY A 58 23.75 14.52 -14.67
N ILE A 59 22.60 14.93 -14.14
CA ILE A 59 21.35 14.17 -14.24
C ILE A 59 20.85 14.24 -15.70
N PRO A 60 20.55 13.10 -16.36
CA PRO A 60 19.99 13.09 -17.71
C PRO A 60 18.66 13.85 -17.79
N GLY A 61 18.37 14.49 -18.93
CA GLY A 61 17.08 15.18 -19.15
C GLY A 61 15.85 14.26 -19.11
N ASN A 62 16.03 12.94 -19.28
CA ASN A 62 15.02 11.93 -19.00
C ASN A 62 15.65 10.77 -18.19
N PRO A 63 15.65 10.86 -16.85
CA PRO A 63 16.20 9.84 -15.96
C PRO A 63 15.59 8.45 -16.17
N SER A 64 14.26 8.40 -16.36
CA SER A 64 13.50 7.16 -16.54
C SER A 64 13.93 6.40 -17.79
N ALA A 65 14.02 7.09 -18.93
CA ALA A 65 14.45 6.50 -20.19
C ALA A 65 15.91 6.03 -20.14
N TRP A 66 16.76 6.77 -19.43
CA TRP A 66 18.16 6.39 -19.20
C TRP A 66 18.25 5.08 -18.42
N LEU A 67 17.55 4.96 -17.29
CA LEU A 67 17.52 3.74 -16.47
C LEU A 67 17.02 2.54 -17.26
N MET A 68 15.93 2.71 -18.03
CA MET A 68 15.38 1.67 -18.90
C MET A 68 16.39 1.20 -19.95
N THR A 69 17.05 2.15 -20.63
CA THR A 69 18.05 1.85 -21.67
C THR A 69 19.24 1.10 -21.08
N THR A 70 19.75 1.57 -19.94
CA THR A 70 20.88 0.95 -19.24
C THR A 70 20.53 -0.47 -18.81
N ALA A 71 19.36 -0.69 -18.21
CA ALA A 71 18.93 -2.01 -17.77
C ALA A 71 18.72 -2.98 -18.94
N LYS A 72 18.10 -2.52 -20.05
CA LYS A 72 17.94 -3.33 -21.28
C LYS A 72 19.29 -3.76 -21.85
N ARG A 73 20.27 -2.85 -21.93
CA ARG A 73 21.63 -3.16 -22.41
C ARG A 73 22.29 -4.23 -21.53
N ARG A 74 22.21 -4.08 -20.20
CA ARG A 74 22.72 -5.08 -19.25
C ARG A 74 22.04 -6.43 -19.42
N GLY A 75 20.73 -6.46 -19.68
CA GLY A 75 19.98 -7.68 -19.99
C GLY A 75 20.47 -8.37 -21.26
N ILE A 76 20.67 -7.62 -22.35
CA ILE A 76 21.24 -8.15 -23.61
C ILE A 76 22.63 -8.74 -23.36
N ASP A 77 23.49 -8.03 -22.62
CA ASP A 77 24.83 -8.51 -22.29
C ASP A 77 24.81 -9.75 -21.39
N HIS A 78 23.82 -9.88 -20.51
CA HIS A 78 23.59 -11.09 -19.73
C HIS A 78 23.25 -12.27 -20.64
N PHE A 79 22.29 -12.10 -21.57
CA PHE A 79 21.92 -13.17 -22.51
C PHE A 79 23.05 -13.58 -23.44
N ARG A 80 23.79 -12.61 -23.99
CA ARG A 80 24.99 -12.89 -24.81
C ARG A 80 26.04 -13.67 -24.02
N ARG A 81 26.31 -13.29 -22.77
CA ARG A 81 27.24 -14.05 -21.91
C ARG A 81 26.73 -15.45 -21.61
N ALA A 82 25.44 -15.62 -21.34
CA ALA A 82 24.83 -16.92 -21.08
C ALA A 82 24.82 -17.82 -22.32
N GLU A 83 24.67 -17.26 -23.52
CA GLU A 83 24.79 -17.97 -24.79
C GLU A 83 26.23 -18.38 -25.08
N VAL A 84 27.20 -17.47 -24.90
CA VAL A 84 28.63 -17.79 -25.01
C VAL A 84 29.03 -18.85 -24.00
N LEU A 85 28.55 -18.78 -22.76
CA LEU A 85 28.80 -19.79 -21.73
C LEU A 85 28.18 -21.13 -22.11
N ARG A 86 26.91 -21.15 -22.56
CA ARG A 86 26.26 -22.36 -23.08
C ARG A 86 27.05 -22.94 -24.24
N ARG A 87 27.45 -22.13 -25.22
CA ARG A 87 28.26 -22.56 -26.36
C ARG A 87 29.60 -23.15 -25.91
N LYS A 88 30.31 -22.52 -24.96
CA LYS A 88 31.55 -23.06 -24.39
C LYS A 88 31.36 -24.36 -23.59
N VAL A 89 30.25 -24.49 -22.88
CA VAL A 89 29.87 -25.72 -22.15
C VAL A 89 29.46 -26.84 -23.12
N THR A 90 28.77 -26.50 -24.21
CA THR A 90 28.41 -27.42 -25.30
C THR A 90 29.64 -27.79 -26.16
N GLU A 91 30.59 -26.88 -26.35
CA GLU A 91 31.91 -27.13 -26.98
C GLU A 91 32.76 -28.11 -26.14
N LEU A 92 32.55 -28.17 -24.82
CA LEU A 92 33.14 -29.17 -23.92
C LEU A 92 32.38 -30.52 -23.89
N ALA A 93 31.20 -30.62 -24.51
CA ALA A 93 30.32 -31.81 -24.45
C ALA A 93 29.91 -32.41 -25.82
N HIS A 94 30.30 -31.80 -26.94
CA HIS A 94 29.95 -32.13 -28.34
C HIS A 94 28.45 -32.13 -28.74
N ALA A 95 28.16 -31.20 -29.68
CA ALA A 95 27.07 -31.07 -30.67
C ALA A 95 25.59 -31.24 -30.23
N ASP A 96 24.77 -30.18 -30.31
CA ASP A 96 24.00 -29.83 -31.53
C ASP A 96 22.95 -28.70 -31.28
N ARG A 97 22.58 -28.01 -32.36
CA ARG A 97 21.44 -27.08 -32.60
C ARG A 97 21.55 -25.58 -32.29
N GLU A 98 21.54 -24.85 -33.41
CA GLU A 98 21.15 -23.45 -33.58
C GLU A 98 19.65 -23.26 -33.28
N SER A 99 19.33 -22.18 -32.57
CA SER A 99 18.00 -21.58 -32.56
C SER A 99 18.18 -20.07 -32.49
N GLU A 100 18.04 -19.40 -33.62
CA GLU A 100 18.01 -17.95 -33.71
C GLU A 100 16.82 -17.43 -32.90
N THR A 101 17.11 -16.86 -31.73
CA THR A 101 16.11 -16.16 -30.93
C THR A 101 15.96 -14.77 -31.54
N GLN A 102 14.93 -14.57 -32.39
CA GLN A 102 14.57 -13.24 -32.88
C GLN A 102 14.33 -12.31 -31.68
N MET A 103 15.11 -11.22 -31.62
CA MET A 103 14.89 -10.13 -30.68
C MET A 103 13.55 -9.45 -31.00
N PRO A 104 12.65 -9.22 -30.02
CA PRO A 104 11.43 -8.47 -30.24
C PRO A 104 11.75 -7.02 -30.62
N ASP A 105 10.99 -6.46 -31.57
CA ASP A 105 11.06 -5.06 -31.98
C ASP A 105 10.76 -4.11 -30.79
N LEU A 106 11.63 -3.11 -30.60
CA LEU A 106 11.84 -2.39 -29.34
C LEU A 106 11.17 -1.01 -29.28
N ASP A 107 10.69 -0.47 -30.41
CA ASP A 107 10.11 0.88 -30.47
C ASP A 107 8.58 0.91 -30.31
N ALA A 108 7.90 -0.24 -30.40
CA ALA A 108 6.43 -0.34 -30.30
C ALA A 108 5.86 -0.46 -28.86
N GLN A 109 6.68 -0.33 -27.80
CA GLN A 109 6.33 -0.82 -26.45
C GLN A 109 5.92 0.24 -25.42
N VAL A 110 5.70 1.50 -25.80
CA VAL A 110 5.39 2.58 -24.83
C VAL A 110 3.98 2.44 -24.24
N ASP A 111 3.02 1.90 -24.98
CA ASP A 111 1.64 1.65 -24.51
C ASP A 111 1.51 0.43 -23.55
N HIS A 112 2.56 -0.38 -23.39
CA HIS A 112 2.53 -1.61 -22.57
C HIS A 112 3.03 -1.44 -21.12
N ILE A 113 3.49 -0.24 -20.75
CA ILE A 113 4.20 0.00 -19.49
C ILE A 113 3.27 -0.01 -18.27
N GLU A 114 2.06 0.52 -18.39
CA GLU A 114 1.08 0.49 -17.29
C GLU A 114 0.55 -0.93 -17.06
N ASP A 115 0.34 -1.70 -18.13
CA ASP A 115 -0.04 -3.12 -18.03
C ASP A 115 1.03 -3.96 -17.30
N ASP A 116 2.30 -3.61 -17.44
CA ASP A 116 3.40 -4.36 -16.81
C ASP A 116 3.46 -4.21 -15.30
N VAL A 117 3.10 -3.05 -14.77
CA VAL A 117 2.95 -2.88 -13.32
C VAL A 117 1.79 -3.74 -12.81
N LEU A 118 0.68 -3.78 -13.55
CA LEU A 118 -0.47 -4.60 -13.17
C LEU A 118 -0.14 -6.10 -13.23
N ARG A 119 0.53 -6.55 -14.29
CA ARG A 119 1.08 -7.91 -14.39
C ARG A 119 2.00 -8.24 -13.22
N LEU A 120 2.85 -7.29 -12.81
CA LEU A 120 3.76 -7.47 -11.68
C LEU A 120 3.04 -7.62 -10.34
N ILE A 121 1.92 -6.92 -10.14
CA ILE A 121 1.07 -7.10 -8.96
C ILE A 121 0.44 -8.50 -8.95
N PHE A 122 -0.16 -8.93 -10.05
CA PHE A 122 -0.76 -10.27 -10.16
C PHE A 122 0.28 -11.40 -10.06
N LEU A 123 1.49 -11.18 -10.57
CA LEU A 123 2.62 -12.10 -10.38
C LEU A 123 3.05 -12.13 -8.90
N SER A 124 3.13 -10.97 -8.25
CA SER A 124 3.52 -10.89 -6.83
C SER A 124 2.46 -11.47 -5.90
N CYS A 125 1.19 -11.52 -6.34
CA CYS A 125 0.08 -12.15 -5.64
C CYS A 125 -0.17 -13.60 -6.10
N HIS A 126 0.84 -14.29 -6.64
CA HIS A 126 0.69 -15.66 -7.12
C HIS A 126 0.29 -16.64 -5.99
N PRO A 127 -0.62 -17.61 -6.25
CA PRO A 127 -1.15 -18.51 -5.24
C PRO A 127 -0.08 -19.36 -4.52
N SER A 128 1.05 -19.61 -5.17
CA SER A 128 2.17 -20.37 -4.58
C SER A 128 2.93 -19.63 -3.47
N LEU A 129 2.64 -18.35 -3.24
CA LEU A 129 3.26 -17.53 -2.20
C LEU A 129 2.34 -17.46 -0.97
N THR A 130 2.92 -17.37 0.23
CA THR A 130 2.13 -17.08 1.45
C THR A 130 1.62 -15.63 1.42
N PRO A 131 0.53 -15.29 2.12
CA PRO A 131 0.02 -13.93 2.17
C PRO A 131 1.09 -12.88 2.56
N GLU A 132 1.93 -13.17 3.54
CA GLU A 132 3.02 -12.29 3.97
C GLU A 132 4.09 -12.14 2.90
N SER A 133 4.34 -13.19 2.12
CA SER A 133 5.28 -13.16 1.00
C SER A 133 4.74 -12.35 -0.16
N ARG A 134 3.43 -12.45 -0.46
CA ARG A 134 2.75 -11.65 -1.50
C ARG A 134 2.82 -10.16 -1.15
N ALA A 135 2.49 -9.82 0.09
CA ALA A 135 2.54 -8.45 0.58
C ALA A 135 3.97 -7.88 0.56
N ALA A 136 4.94 -8.61 1.12
CA ALA A 136 6.34 -8.17 1.15
C ALA A 136 6.92 -8.02 -0.27
N LEU A 137 6.65 -8.96 -1.17
CA LEU A 137 7.15 -8.90 -2.54
C LEU A 137 6.51 -7.74 -3.32
N THR A 138 5.20 -7.52 -3.17
CA THR A 138 4.50 -6.41 -3.84
C THR A 138 4.97 -5.06 -3.30
N LEU A 139 5.13 -4.90 -1.99
CA LEU A 139 5.71 -3.69 -1.38
C LEU A 139 7.12 -3.41 -1.92
N ARG A 140 7.92 -4.46 -2.12
CA ARG A 140 9.27 -4.34 -2.64
C ARG A 140 9.31 -3.96 -4.12
N LEU A 141 8.61 -4.72 -4.97
CA LEU A 141 8.71 -4.60 -6.43
C LEU A 141 7.82 -3.50 -7.00
N VAL A 142 6.64 -3.30 -6.41
CA VAL A 142 5.63 -2.36 -6.89
C VAL A 142 5.61 -1.09 -6.03
N GLY A 143 5.61 -1.26 -4.70
CA GLY A 143 5.61 -0.13 -3.76
C GLY A 143 6.95 0.62 -3.66
N GLY A 144 8.04 0.04 -4.18
CA GLY A 144 9.37 0.65 -4.16
C GLY A 144 10.01 0.75 -2.78
N LEU A 145 9.47 0.09 -1.75
CA LEU A 145 10.04 0.12 -0.41
C LEU A 145 11.38 -0.61 -0.33
N THR A 146 12.23 -0.14 0.57
CA THR A 146 13.43 -0.85 1.00
C THR A 146 13.08 -2.05 1.88
N THR A 147 13.96 -3.05 1.91
CA THR A 147 13.82 -4.20 2.81
C THR A 147 13.69 -3.77 4.27
N ALA A 148 14.43 -2.75 4.70
CA ALA A 148 14.38 -2.18 6.04
C ALA A 148 13.01 -1.56 6.37
N GLU A 149 12.39 -0.84 5.43
CA GLU A 149 11.04 -0.28 5.61
C GLU A 149 10.00 -1.38 5.71
N ILE A 150 10.07 -2.41 4.85
CA ILE A 150 9.15 -3.55 4.88
C ILE A 150 9.33 -4.35 6.18
N ALA A 151 10.57 -4.59 6.61
CA ALA A 151 10.87 -5.30 7.84
C ALA A 151 10.28 -4.60 9.08
N ARG A 152 10.37 -3.27 9.13
CA ARG A 152 9.70 -2.45 10.15
C ARG A 152 8.19 -2.61 10.14
N GLY A 153 7.55 -2.57 8.97
CA GLY A 153 6.10 -2.75 8.86
C GLY A 153 5.64 -4.14 9.32
N PHE A 154 6.44 -5.17 9.07
CA PHE A 154 6.15 -6.56 9.48
C PHE A 154 6.68 -6.93 10.87
N LEU A 155 7.36 -6.00 11.56
CA LEU A 155 7.94 -6.23 12.88
C LEU A 155 8.89 -7.45 12.94
N VAL A 156 9.68 -7.66 11.89
CA VAL A 156 10.69 -8.72 11.80
C VAL A 156 12.08 -8.13 11.56
N PRO A 157 13.17 -8.86 11.89
CA PRO A 157 14.51 -8.43 11.51
C PRO A 157 14.67 -8.23 9.99
N GLU A 158 15.47 -7.24 9.59
CA GLU A 158 15.70 -6.94 8.17
C GLU A 158 16.24 -8.16 7.39
N SER A 159 17.12 -8.95 8.01
CA SER A 159 17.64 -10.18 7.43
C SER A 159 16.54 -11.23 7.18
N THR A 160 15.58 -11.36 8.08
CA THR A 160 14.41 -12.24 7.92
C THR A 160 13.55 -11.78 6.74
N MET A 161 13.32 -10.47 6.61
CA MET A 161 12.56 -9.91 5.49
C MET A 161 13.31 -10.08 4.16
N ALA A 162 14.61 -9.84 4.13
CA ALA A 162 15.45 -10.05 2.95
C ALA A 162 15.34 -11.50 2.44
N GLN A 163 15.44 -12.47 3.36
CA GLN A 163 15.28 -13.89 3.03
C GLN A 163 13.87 -14.22 2.54
N ARG A 164 12.83 -13.60 3.11
CA ARG A 164 11.43 -13.81 2.69
C ARG A 164 11.23 -13.33 1.24
N ILE A 165 11.67 -12.12 0.93
CA ILE A 165 11.59 -11.54 -0.43
C ILE A 165 12.38 -12.40 -1.42
N SER A 166 13.61 -12.78 -1.08
CA SER A 166 14.45 -13.63 -1.94
C SER A 166 13.81 -15.00 -2.22
N ARG A 167 13.25 -15.66 -1.19
CA ARG A 167 12.53 -16.93 -1.35
C ARG A 167 11.26 -16.80 -2.17
N ALA A 168 10.52 -15.69 -2.03
CA ALA A 168 9.34 -15.43 -2.83
C ALA A 168 9.70 -15.32 -4.33
N LYS A 169 10.73 -14.54 -4.68
CA LYS A 169 11.24 -14.44 -6.05
C LYS A 169 11.66 -15.80 -6.61
N LYS A 170 12.46 -16.56 -5.86
CA LYS A 170 12.91 -17.90 -6.26
C LYS A 170 11.75 -18.87 -6.46
N THR A 171 10.70 -18.77 -5.63
CA THR A 171 9.48 -19.57 -5.79
C THR A 171 8.81 -19.26 -7.13
N LEU A 172 8.65 -17.99 -7.48
CA LEU A 172 8.06 -17.59 -8.76
C LEU A 172 8.90 -18.07 -9.96
N SER A 173 10.22 -17.88 -9.93
CA SER A 173 11.12 -18.33 -11.00
C SER A 173 11.10 -19.86 -11.15
N SER A 174 11.17 -20.60 -10.04
CA SER A 174 11.13 -22.08 -10.07
C SER A 174 9.81 -22.65 -10.57
N ARG A 175 8.68 -21.97 -10.28
CA ARG A 175 7.35 -22.32 -10.78
C ARG A 175 7.10 -21.86 -12.21
N ARG A 176 8.04 -21.11 -12.81
CA ARG A 176 7.88 -20.46 -14.13
C ARG A 176 6.57 -19.70 -14.21
N ALA A 177 6.24 -18.96 -13.15
CA ALA A 177 5.00 -18.22 -13.06
C ALA A 177 4.89 -17.26 -14.26
N GLU A 178 3.79 -17.37 -14.99
CA GLU A 178 3.58 -16.60 -16.23
C GLU A 178 3.39 -15.12 -15.90
N PHE A 179 4.14 -14.26 -16.60
CA PHE A 179 4.00 -12.82 -16.51
C PHE A 179 2.90 -12.33 -17.49
N GLU A 180 1.69 -12.84 -17.29
CA GLU A 180 0.51 -12.40 -18.02
C GLU A 180 -0.62 -12.03 -17.06
N LEU A 181 -1.50 -11.14 -17.52
CA LEU A 181 -2.69 -10.82 -16.74
C LEU A 181 -3.59 -12.05 -16.70
N PRO A 182 -3.95 -12.55 -15.51
CA PRO A 182 -4.88 -13.65 -15.44
C PRO A 182 -6.25 -13.21 -15.99
N THR A 183 -6.95 -14.15 -16.63
CA THR A 183 -8.30 -13.95 -17.17
C THR A 183 -9.28 -14.92 -16.52
N GLY A 184 -10.57 -14.54 -16.52
CA GLY A 184 -11.63 -15.40 -16.02
C GLY A 184 -11.40 -15.84 -14.56
N PRO A 185 -11.62 -17.12 -14.20
CA PRO A 185 -11.54 -17.58 -12.81
C PRO A 185 -10.19 -17.34 -12.12
N ALA A 186 -9.08 -17.45 -12.86
CA ALA A 186 -7.74 -17.22 -12.32
C ALA A 186 -7.51 -15.76 -11.90
N ARG A 187 -8.23 -14.80 -12.50
CA ARG A 187 -8.20 -13.40 -12.08
C ARG A 187 -8.98 -13.22 -10.80
N THR A 188 -10.20 -13.75 -10.76
CA THR A 188 -11.08 -13.67 -9.59
C THR A 188 -10.42 -14.26 -8.35
N GLU A 189 -9.77 -15.42 -8.47
CA GLU A 189 -9.06 -16.06 -7.36
C GLU A 189 -7.95 -15.17 -6.76
N ARG A 190 -7.24 -14.40 -7.59
CA ARG A 190 -6.14 -13.55 -7.13
C ARG A 190 -6.60 -12.13 -6.76
N LEU A 191 -7.80 -11.73 -7.15
CA LEU A 191 -8.27 -10.36 -7.01
C LEU A 191 -8.38 -9.97 -5.53
N ASP A 192 -8.86 -10.87 -4.68
CA ASP A 192 -8.97 -10.66 -3.24
C ASP A 192 -7.61 -10.43 -2.57
N ASP A 193 -6.60 -11.21 -2.97
CA ASP A 193 -5.23 -11.05 -2.51
C ASP A 193 -4.60 -9.73 -2.97
N VAL A 194 -4.81 -9.39 -4.24
CA VAL A 194 -4.34 -8.15 -4.82
C VAL A 194 -4.95 -6.94 -4.10
N MET A 195 -6.27 -6.96 -3.85
CA MET A 195 -6.95 -5.93 -3.07
C MET A 195 -6.44 -5.87 -1.63
N ALA A 196 -6.22 -7.02 -0.98
CA ALA A 196 -5.67 -7.09 0.38
C ALA A 196 -4.30 -6.43 0.48
N VAL A 197 -3.43 -6.72 -0.48
CA VAL A 197 -2.09 -6.13 -0.54
C VAL A 197 -2.15 -4.63 -0.80
N VAL A 198 -2.94 -4.17 -1.78
CA VAL A 198 -3.10 -2.73 -2.06
C VAL A 198 -3.65 -1.98 -0.84
N TYR A 199 -4.61 -2.56 -0.12
CA TYR A 199 -5.14 -1.98 1.11
C TYR A 199 -4.10 -1.92 2.23
N LEU A 200 -3.27 -2.96 2.38
CA LEU A 200 -2.18 -2.98 3.37
C LEU A 200 -1.14 -1.89 3.07
N ILE A 201 -0.76 -1.73 1.80
CA ILE A 201 0.16 -0.67 1.33
C ILE A 201 -0.41 0.70 1.72
N PHE A 202 -1.71 0.93 1.45
CA PHE A 202 -2.36 2.18 1.81
C PHE A 202 -2.32 2.44 3.32
N ASN A 203 -2.67 1.45 4.15
CA ASN A 203 -2.71 1.62 5.60
C ASN A 203 -1.34 1.98 6.18
N GLU A 204 -0.27 1.32 5.73
CA GLU A 204 1.10 1.63 6.15
C GLU A 204 1.53 3.04 5.72
N GLY A 205 1.03 3.53 4.57
CA GLY A 205 1.22 4.91 4.14
C GLY A 205 0.39 5.93 4.92
N TYR A 206 -0.84 5.57 5.29
CA TYR A 206 -1.84 6.49 5.84
C TYR A 206 -1.72 6.69 7.35
N ALA A 207 -1.23 5.68 8.08
CA ALA A 207 -0.87 5.74 9.48
C ALA A 207 0.32 4.80 9.70
N ALA A 208 1.52 5.35 9.81
CA ALA A 208 2.74 4.54 9.88
C ALA A 208 2.74 3.69 11.16
N THR A 209 2.94 2.38 11.02
CA THR A 209 2.93 1.45 12.17
C THR A 209 4.04 1.74 13.19
N SER A 210 5.16 2.34 12.74
CA SER A 210 6.29 2.68 13.59
C SER A 210 7.16 3.81 13.03
N GLY A 211 7.95 4.43 13.92
CA GLY A 211 8.96 5.43 13.59
C GLY A 211 8.55 6.86 13.96
N ALA A 212 9.38 7.81 13.53
CA ALA A 212 9.20 9.23 13.78
C ALA A 212 8.09 9.85 12.92
N ASP A 213 7.88 9.33 11.70
CA ASP A 213 6.86 9.83 10.78
C ASP A 213 5.47 9.32 11.18
N TRP A 214 4.49 10.23 11.23
CA TRP A 214 3.07 9.88 11.42
C TRP A 214 2.46 9.19 10.18
N MET A 215 2.91 9.57 8.99
CA MET A 215 2.41 9.08 7.70
C MET A 215 3.54 8.97 6.68
N ARG A 216 3.35 8.16 5.64
CA ARG A 216 4.18 8.11 4.43
C ARG A 216 3.29 8.37 3.21
N PRO A 217 2.97 9.64 2.90
CA PRO A 217 1.99 10.01 1.87
C PRO A 217 2.27 9.41 0.49
N ASP A 218 3.54 9.33 0.09
CA ASP A 218 3.95 8.74 -1.20
C ASP A 218 3.46 7.30 -1.34
N LEU A 219 3.54 6.51 -0.26
CA LEU A 219 3.09 5.13 -0.25
C LEU A 219 1.57 5.02 -0.36
N ALA A 220 0.84 5.92 0.32
CA ALA A 220 -0.61 5.99 0.22
C ALA A 220 -1.06 6.40 -1.20
N HIS A 221 -0.40 7.37 -1.81
CA HIS A 221 -0.69 7.81 -3.18
C HIS A 221 -0.43 6.69 -4.21
N GLU A 222 0.62 5.89 -4.00
CA GLU A 222 0.89 4.74 -4.86
C GLU A 222 -0.20 3.69 -4.74
N ALA A 223 -0.62 3.32 -3.52
CA ALA A 223 -1.74 2.40 -3.33
C ALA A 223 -3.04 2.90 -4.01
N MET A 224 -3.32 4.21 -3.95
CA MET A 224 -4.45 4.81 -4.66
C MET A 224 -4.31 4.69 -6.18
N ARG A 225 -3.10 4.82 -6.72
CA ARG A 225 -2.83 4.58 -8.15
C ARG A 225 -3.11 3.14 -8.52
N LEU A 226 -2.64 2.18 -7.72
CA LEU A 226 -2.89 0.75 -7.94
C LEU A 226 -4.38 0.40 -7.88
N ALA A 227 -5.12 0.96 -6.92
CA ALA A 227 -6.57 0.74 -6.82
C ALA A 227 -7.33 1.25 -8.06
N ARG A 228 -6.93 2.40 -8.64
CA ARG A 228 -7.51 2.89 -9.90
C ARG A 228 -7.20 1.97 -11.08
N MET A 229 -5.98 1.44 -11.17
CA MET A 229 -5.60 0.48 -12.21
C MET A 229 -6.43 -0.81 -12.11
N LEU A 230 -6.67 -1.29 -10.89
CA LEU A 230 -7.54 -2.45 -10.66
C LEU A 230 -8.99 -2.16 -11.07
N ALA A 231 -9.52 -1.00 -10.71
CA ALA A 231 -10.88 -0.61 -11.10
C ALA A 231 -11.05 -0.43 -12.61
N ALA A 232 -10.00 -0.04 -13.33
CA ALA A 232 -9.99 -0.01 -14.79
C ALA A 232 -9.97 -1.43 -15.39
N LEU A 233 -9.23 -2.37 -14.79
CA LEU A 233 -9.16 -3.76 -15.23
C LEU A 233 -10.47 -4.53 -14.96
N ALA A 234 -11.11 -4.24 -13.84
CA ALA A 234 -12.29 -4.96 -13.34
C ALA A 234 -13.44 -3.98 -13.02
N PRO A 235 -13.98 -3.28 -14.05
CA PRO A 235 -14.92 -2.18 -13.86
C PRO A 235 -16.29 -2.59 -13.35
N ASP A 236 -16.60 -3.89 -13.40
CA ASP A 236 -17.87 -4.47 -12.95
C ASP A 236 -17.74 -5.19 -11.59
N GLU A 237 -16.54 -5.21 -10.99
CA GLU A 237 -16.31 -5.84 -9.69
C GLU A 237 -16.56 -4.85 -8.55
N VAL A 238 -17.62 -5.10 -7.78
CA VAL A 238 -18.11 -4.21 -6.70
C VAL A 238 -17.03 -3.92 -5.66
N GLU A 239 -16.31 -4.95 -5.21
CA GLU A 239 -15.28 -4.79 -4.17
C GLU A 239 -14.06 -4.02 -4.67
N VAL A 240 -13.73 -4.09 -5.97
CA VAL A 240 -12.62 -3.33 -6.55
C VAL A 240 -12.96 -1.84 -6.60
N LEU A 241 -14.19 -1.51 -7.04
CA LEU A 241 -14.69 -0.14 -6.99
C LEU A 241 -14.82 0.37 -5.55
N GLY A 242 -15.24 -0.51 -4.63
CA GLY A 242 -15.26 -0.25 -3.19
C GLY A 242 -13.87 0.09 -2.65
N LEU A 243 -12.84 -0.67 -3.03
CA LEU A 243 -11.46 -0.40 -2.61
C LEU A 243 -10.98 0.96 -3.16
N GLN A 244 -11.18 1.24 -4.45
CA GLN A 244 -10.84 2.54 -5.01
C GLN A 244 -11.53 3.68 -4.24
N ALA A 245 -12.84 3.56 -4.02
CA ALA A 245 -13.61 4.54 -3.27
C ALA A 245 -13.06 4.75 -1.86
N LEU A 246 -12.81 3.67 -1.13
CA LEU A 246 -12.26 3.72 0.22
C LEU A 246 -10.93 4.48 0.26
N LEU A 247 -9.99 4.12 -0.61
CA LEU A 247 -8.66 4.74 -0.61
C LEU A 247 -8.70 6.21 -1.01
N GLU A 248 -9.53 6.58 -1.99
CA GLU A 248 -9.66 7.98 -2.40
C GLU A 248 -10.33 8.84 -1.32
N LEU A 249 -11.38 8.32 -0.67
CA LEU A 249 -12.08 9.02 0.40
C LEU A 249 -11.19 9.19 1.63
N GLN A 250 -10.45 8.16 2.04
CA GLN A 250 -9.48 8.28 3.13
C GLN A 250 -8.31 9.18 2.75
N GLY A 251 -7.74 8.97 1.55
CA GLY A 251 -6.61 9.74 1.01
C GLY A 251 -6.90 11.23 0.90
N SER A 252 -8.17 11.62 0.68
CA SER A 252 -8.58 13.03 0.64
C SER A 252 -8.18 13.83 1.89
N ARG A 253 -7.98 13.15 3.02
CA ARG A 253 -7.68 13.77 4.32
C ARG A 253 -6.19 14.02 4.54
N ILE A 254 -5.31 13.43 3.71
CA ILE A 254 -3.84 13.53 3.88
C ILE A 254 -3.39 14.99 4.14
N PRO A 255 -3.87 16.01 3.41
CA PRO A 255 -3.43 17.39 3.63
C PRO A 255 -3.88 17.99 4.97
N ALA A 256 -4.83 17.39 5.69
CA ALA A 256 -5.38 17.90 6.94
C ALA A 256 -4.99 17.07 8.17
N ARG A 257 -4.18 16.02 8.01
CA ARG A 257 -3.80 15.10 9.09
C ARG A 257 -2.66 15.58 9.97
N LEU A 258 -1.92 16.59 9.52
CA LEU A 258 -0.88 17.28 10.29
C LEU A 258 -1.17 18.78 10.32
N ASP A 259 -0.84 19.42 11.44
CA ASP A 259 -0.82 20.89 11.53
C ASP A 259 0.48 21.47 10.98
N ALA A 260 0.66 22.79 11.11
CA ALA A 260 1.84 23.50 10.61
C ALA A 260 3.14 23.07 11.30
N ASP A 261 3.06 22.54 12.52
CA ASP A 261 4.20 22.07 13.32
C ASP A 261 4.49 20.57 13.07
N GLY A 262 3.76 19.93 12.15
CA GLY A 262 3.89 18.50 11.89
C GLY A 262 3.26 17.62 12.97
N THR A 263 2.43 18.18 13.86
CA THR A 263 1.75 17.42 14.90
C THR A 263 0.48 16.77 14.34
N PRO A 264 0.17 15.50 14.71
CA PRO A 264 -1.00 14.87 14.15
C PRO A 264 -2.32 15.41 14.69
N VAL A 265 -3.28 15.56 13.77
CA VAL A 265 -4.60 16.14 14.00
C VAL A 265 -5.66 15.03 13.95
N LEU A 266 -6.36 14.84 15.08
CA LEU A 266 -7.46 13.87 15.20
C LEU A 266 -8.60 14.21 14.23
N LEU A 267 -9.31 13.19 13.74
CA LEU A 267 -10.33 13.30 12.68
C LEU A 267 -11.33 14.45 12.90
N GLU A 268 -11.77 14.68 14.14
CA GLU A 268 -12.76 15.73 14.44
C GLU A 268 -12.18 17.15 14.41
N ALA A 269 -10.89 17.28 14.69
CA ALA A 269 -10.18 18.55 14.69
C ALA A 269 -9.61 18.86 13.29
N GLN A 270 -9.72 17.95 12.33
CA GLN A 270 -9.25 18.19 10.96
C GLN A 270 -10.12 19.26 10.30
N ASP A 271 -9.47 20.28 9.77
CA ASP A 271 -10.12 21.25 8.90
C ASP A 271 -10.56 20.55 7.59
N ARG A 272 -11.86 20.34 7.45
CA ARG A 272 -12.46 19.65 6.29
C ARG A 272 -12.36 20.46 5.00
N THR A 273 -12.12 21.78 5.08
CA THR A 273 -11.90 22.60 3.89
C THR A 273 -10.56 22.30 3.21
N ARG A 274 -9.61 21.73 3.96
CA ARG A 274 -8.32 21.23 3.45
C ARG A 274 -8.40 19.82 2.86
N TRP A 275 -9.55 19.16 2.90
CA TRP A 275 -9.68 17.83 2.29
C TRP A 275 -9.71 17.97 0.76
N ASP A 276 -9.01 17.05 0.09
CA ASP A 276 -8.89 17.06 -1.36
C ASP A 276 -10.23 16.74 -2.02
N GLN A 277 -10.84 17.77 -2.61
CA GLN A 277 -12.15 17.71 -3.25
C GLN A 277 -12.14 16.90 -4.55
N LEU A 278 -11.00 16.75 -5.22
CA LEU A 278 -10.89 15.88 -6.39
C LEU A 278 -10.97 14.41 -5.95
N LEU A 279 -10.23 14.05 -4.90
CA LEU A 279 -10.26 12.69 -4.35
C LEU A 279 -11.64 12.33 -3.78
N ILE A 280 -12.30 13.26 -3.07
CA ILE A 280 -13.68 13.04 -2.61
C ILE A 280 -14.62 12.75 -3.77
N ARG A 281 -14.58 13.58 -4.84
CA ARG A 281 -15.47 13.38 -6.00
C ARG A 281 -15.20 12.06 -6.71
N ARG A 282 -13.94 11.68 -6.91
CA ARG A 282 -13.58 10.40 -7.54
C ARG A 282 -14.02 9.21 -6.69
N GLY A 283 -13.78 9.26 -5.38
CA GLY A 283 -14.16 8.19 -4.47
C GLY A 283 -15.67 8.01 -4.38
N LEU A 284 -16.43 9.11 -4.30
CA LEU A 284 -17.89 9.05 -4.33
C LEU A 284 -18.44 8.55 -5.67
N ALA A 285 -17.80 8.89 -6.80
CA ALA A 285 -18.20 8.38 -8.11
C ALA A 285 -17.93 6.87 -8.27
N ALA A 286 -16.79 6.38 -7.76
CA ALA A 286 -16.49 4.96 -7.73
C ALA A 286 -17.49 4.19 -6.85
N LEU A 287 -17.83 4.72 -5.67
CA LEU A 287 -18.83 4.12 -4.78
C LEU A 287 -20.22 4.10 -5.44
N ALA A 288 -20.66 5.18 -6.07
CA ALA A 288 -21.96 5.23 -6.75
C ALA A 288 -22.07 4.20 -7.89
N ARG A 289 -20.97 3.96 -8.62
CA ARG A 289 -20.91 2.88 -9.62
C ARG A 289 -21.03 1.51 -8.96
N ALA A 290 -20.33 1.28 -7.85
CA ALA A 290 -20.40 0.03 -7.09
C ALA A 290 -21.83 -0.22 -6.56
N GLU A 291 -22.49 0.82 -6.05
CA GLU A 291 -23.90 0.79 -5.61
C GLU A 291 -24.83 0.37 -6.75
N THR A 292 -24.69 0.99 -7.93
CA THR A 292 -25.50 0.66 -9.12
C THR A 292 -25.35 -0.80 -9.56
N ILE A 293 -24.16 -1.40 -9.39
CA ILE A 293 -23.92 -2.81 -9.71
C ILE A 293 -24.50 -3.71 -8.62
N ALA A 294 -24.28 -3.36 -7.34
CA ALA A 294 -24.81 -4.11 -6.19
C ALA A 294 -26.35 -4.18 -6.20
N GLU A 295 -27.04 -3.11 -6.61
CA GLU A 295 -28.50 -3.07 -6.78
C GLU A 295 -29.05 -4.12 -7.76
N ARG A 296 -28.20 -4.65 -8.65
CA ARG A 296 -28.57 -5.73 -9.59
C ARG A 296 -28.48 -7.13 -8.96
N GLY A 297 -28.21 -7.22 -7.67
CA GLY A 297 -28.11 -8.47 -6.92
C GLY A 297 -26.67 -8.97 -6.72
N THR A 298 -25.66 -8.16 -7.05
CA THR A 298 -24.25 -8.51 -6.79
C THR A 298 -23.93 -8.35 -5.30
N PRO A 299 -23.38 -9.37 -4.63
CA PRO A 299 -22.99 -9.26 -3.22
C PRO A 299 -21.97 -8.13 -2.97
N VAL A 300 -22.10 -7.47 -1.84
CA VAL A 300 -21.15 -6.46 -1.35
C VAL A 300 -20.24 -7.07 -0.28
N GLY A 301 -19.00 -6.59 -0.17
CA GLY A 301 -18.03 -7.08 0.81
C GLY A 301 -17.43 -5.98 1.67
N ARG A 302 -16.25 -6.29 2.22
CA ARG A 302 -15.57 -5.45 3.22
C ARG A 302 -15.21 -4.07 2.68
N TYR A 303 -14.73 -3.97 1.44
CA TYR A 303 -14.24 -2.70 0.90
C TYR A 303 -15.38 -1.78 0.52
N PHE A 304 -16.45 -2.32 -0.06
CA PHE A 304 -17.67 -1.56 -0.32
C PHE A 304 -18.25 -0.98 0.97
N LEU A 305 -18.34 -1.79 2.03
CA LEU A 305 -18.89 -1.35 3.32
C LEU A 305 -17.99 -0.31 4.01
N GLN A 306 -16.67 -0.51 3.99
CA GLN A 306 -15.71 0.47 4.51
C GLN A 306 -15.73 1.77 3.71
N ALA A 307 -15.85 1.72 2.38
CA ALA A 307 -16.01 2.90 1.53
C ALA A 307 -17.31 3.64 1.85
N SER A 308 -18.39 2.91 2.09
CA SER A 308 -19.68 3.47 2.49
C SER A 308 -19.60 4.22 3.83
N ILE A 309 -18.80 3.70 4.78
CA ILE A 309 -18.48 4.37 6.05
C ILE A 309 -17.66 5.64 5.80
N ALA A 310 -16.57 5.53 5.03
CA ALA A 310 -15.72 6.68 4.68
C ALA A 310 -16.51 7.79 3.97
N ALA A 311 -17.47 7.43 3.13
CA ALA A 311 -18.33 8.36 2.42
C ALA A 311 -19.22 9.18 3.36
N GLN A 312 -19.64 8.64 4.52
CA GLN A 312 -20.39 9.42 5.51
C GLN A 312 -19.56 10.57 6.08
N HIS A 313 -18.26 10.35 6.29
CA HIS A 313 -17.34 11.41 6.70
C HIS A 313 -17.12 12.42 5.57
N ALA A 314 -16.85 11.95 4.35
CA ALA A 314 -16.55 12.80 3.20
C ALA A 314 -17.73 13.68 2.74
N ARG A 315 -18.97 13.24 2.96
CA ARG A 315 -20.19 14.01 2.63
C ARG A 315 -20.50 15.11 3.64
N ALA A 316 -19.99 15.00 4.87
CA ALA A 316 -20.27 15.96 5.92
C ALA A 316 -19.27 17.14 5.85
N GLY A 317 -19.78 18.35 5.64
CA GLY A 317 -18.94 19.56 5.58
C GLY A 317 -18.30 19.93 6.91
N ARG A 318 -18.92 19.53 8.03
CA ARG A 318 -18.41 19.74 9.39
C ARG A 318 -18.44 18.45 10.20
N PRO A 319 -17.58 18.30 11.23
CA PRO A 319 -17.57 17.15 12.12
C PRO A 319 -18.94 16.77 12.68
N GLU A 320 -19.69 17.76 13.17
CA GLU A 320 -21.01 17.62 13.76
C GLU A 320 -22.09 17.12 12.78
N ASP A 321 -21.91 17.33 11.48
CA ASP A 321 -22.85 16.89 10.44
C ASP A 321 -22.64 15.41 10.04
N THR A 322 -21.66 14.74 10.64
CA THR A 322 -21.34 13.33 10.34
C THR A 322 -22.48 12.41 10.79
N ASN A 323 -23.02 11.60 9.87
CA ASN A 323 -24.12 10.68 10.16
C ASN A 323 -23.64 9.42 10.91
N TRP A 324 -23.40 9.56 12.21
CA TRP A 324 -22.92 8.47 13.07
C TRP A 324 -23.89 7.30 13.18
N ARG A 325 -25.20 7.53 13.13
CA ARG A 325 -26.20 6.45 13.12
C ARG A 325 -26.06 5.56 11.89
N ARG A 326 -25.84 6.17 10.71
CA ARG A 326 -25.56 5.41 9.48
C ARG A 326 -24.22 4.68 9.57
N ILE A 327 -23.19 5.30 10.13
CA ILE A 327 -21.87 4.67 10.33
C ILE A 327 -22.00 3.44 11.24
N ALA A 328 -22.72 3.54 12.38
CA ALA A 328 -22.95 2.43 13.29
C ALA A 328 -23.66 1.26 12.60
N ALA A 329 -24.75 1.53 11.87
CA ALA A 329 -25.46 0.51 11.10
C ALA A 329 -24.57 -0.16 10.03
N LEU A 330 -23.70 0.61 9.36
CA LEU A 330 -22.75 0.05 8.40
C LEU A 330 -21.69 -0.83 9.08
N TYR A 331 -21.25 -0.47 10.29
CA TYR A 331 -20.35 -1.31 11.08
C TYR A 331 -21.01 -2.59 11.56
N ASP A 332 -22.31 -2.59 11.89
CA ASP A 332 -23.05 -3.82 12.23
C ASP A 332 -23.09 -4.80 11.04
N VAL A 333 -23.31 -4.26 9.83
CA VAL A 333 -23.24 -5.06 8.60
C VAL A 333 -21.82 -5.55 8.33
N LEU A 334 -20.81 -4.68 8.49
CA LEU A 334 -19.40 -5.03 8.27
C LEU A 334 -18.91 -6.10 9.26
N ALA A 335 -19.28 -6.01 10.54
CA ALA A 335 -18.99 -7.01 11.56
C ALA A 335 -19.51 -8.39 11.19
N SER A 336 -20.69 -8.45 10.57
CA SER A 336 -21.29 -9.69 10.10
C SER A 336 -20.61 -10.22 8.82
N ALA A 337 -20.29 -9.33 7.89
CA ALA A 337 -19.75 -9.70 6.57
C ALA A 337 -18.25 -10.02 6.59
N ALA A 338 -17.47 -9.35 7.46
CA ALA A 338 -16.04 -9.51 7.61
C ALA A 338 -15.63 -9.37 9.10
N PRO A 339 -15.90 -10.40 9.92
CA PRO A 339 -15.61 -10.36 11.35
C PRO A 339 -14.12 -10.11 11.62
N GLY A 340 -13.83 -9.30 12.64
CA GLY A 340 -12.46 -9.09 13.08
C GLY A 340 -12.37 -8.13 14.26
N PRO A 341 -11.37 -8.28 15.14
CA PRO A 341 -11.28 -7.48 16.36
C PRO A 341 -11.10 -5.98 16.08
N VAL A 342 -10.41 -5.61 15.00
CA VAL A 342 -10.32 -4.20 14.56
C VAL A 342 -11.67 -3.65 14.10
N VAL A 343 -12.50 -4.48 13.45
CA VAL A 343 -13.85 -4.08 13.02
C VAL A 343 -14.73 -3.84 14.23
N GLU A 344 -14.69 -4.72 15.23
CA GLU A 344 -15.46 -4.55 16.47
C GLU A 344 -15.04 -3.34 17.29
N VAL A 345 -13.74 -3.05 17.41
CA VAL A 345 -13.27 -1.83 18.09
C VAL A 345 -13.78 -0.58 17.36
N ASN A 346 -13.76 -0.56 16.03
CA ASN A 346 -14.30 0.57 15.27
C ASN A 346 -15.84 0.66 15.35
N ARG A 347 -16.52 -0.49 15.45
CA ARG A 347 -17.96 -0.57 15.71
C ARG A 347 -18.31 0.01 17.08
N ALA A 348 -17.52 -0.28 18.11
CA ALA A 348 -17.65 0.33 19.43
C ALA A 348 -17.55 1.87 19.37
N VAL A 349 -16.57 2.41 18.62
CA VAL A 349 -16.48 3.86 18.38
C VAL A 349 -17.77 4.37 17.73
N ALA A 350 -18.22 3.74 16.65
CA ALA A 350 -19.38 4.19 15.90
C ALA A 350 -20.67 4.22 16.75
N HIS A 351 -20.91 3.17 17.53
CA HIS A 351 -22.04 3.10 18.46
C HIS A 351 -21.90 4.11 19.61
N GLY A 352 -20.69 4.27 20.15
CA GLY A 352 -20.38 5.29 21.15
C GLY A 352 -20.72 6.72 20.68
N ARG A 353 -20.52 6.97 19.38
CA ARG A 353 -20.87 8.26 18.74
C ARG A 353 -22.35 8.40 18.41
N ALA A 354 -23.00 7.32 18.01
CA ALA A 354 -24.39 7.35 17.56
C ALA A 354 -25.39 7.34 18.73
N PHE A 355 -25.06 6.64 19.81
CA PHE A 355 -25.96 6.29 20.90
C PHE A 355 -25.42 6.65 22.31
N GLY A 356 -24.25 7.28 22.38
CA GLY A 356 -23.61 7.69 23.63
C GLY A 356 -22.47 6.76 24.03
N ALA A 357 -21.50 7.31 24.77
CA ALA A 357 -20.23 6.64 25.06
C ALA A 357 -20.38 5.25 25.71
N ASP A 358 -21.37 5.08 26.60
CA ASP A 358 -21.64 3.82 27.27
C ASP A 358 -22.04 2.70 26.30
N ALA A 359 -22.78 3.01 25.22
CA ALA A 359 -23.11 2.03 24.20
C ALA A 359 -21.86 1.49 23.48
N GLY A 360 -20.88 2.36 23.27
CA GLY A 360 -19.58 1.96 22.74
C GLY A 360 -18.76 1.13 23.72
N LEU A 361 -18.76 1.49 25.01
CA LEU A 361 -18.04 0.75 26.05
C LEU A 361 -18.57 -0.67 26.21
N VAL A 362 -19.89 -0.86 26.18
CA VAL A 362 -20.51 -2.21 26.23
C VAL A 362 -19.99 -3.09 25.11
N ILE A 363 -19.95 -2.61 23.86
CA ILE A 363 -19.42 -3.36 22.72
C ILE A 363 -17.92 -3.62 22.90
N LEU A 364 -17.17 -2.64 23.41
CA LEU A 364 -15.74 -2.78 23.63
C LEU A 364 -15.42 -3.80 24.74
N ASP A 365 -16.29 -3.93 25.75
CA ASP A 365 -16.15 -4.87 26.87
C ASP A 365 -16.46 -6.33 26.47
N GLU A 366 -17.24 -6.53 25.40
CA GLU A 366 -17.46 -7.87 24.82
C GLU A 366 -16.19 -8.43 24.14
N LEU A 367 -15.24 -7.55 23.78
CA LEU A 367 -13.93 -7.96 23.29
C LEU A 367 -13.05 -8.36 24.48
N GLY A 368 -12.50 -9.58 24.45
CA GLY A 368 -11.51 -10.00 25.46
C GLY A 368 -10.28 -9.08 25.46
N GLU A 369 -9.65 -8.92 26.63
CA GLU A 369 -8.49 -8.02 26.82
C GLU A 369 -7.33 -8.30 25.85
N ASP A 370 -7.17 -9.56 25.42
CA ASP A 370 -6.13 -10.01 24.49
C ASP A 370 -6.55 -9.99 23.01
N ALA A 371 -7.76 -9.53 22.66
CA ALA A 371 -8.30 -9.63 21.29
C ALA A 371 -7.44 -8.93 20.22
N LEU A 372 -6.63 -7.96 20.63
CA LEU A 372 -5.66 -7.26 19.78
C LEU A 372 -4.21 -7.33 20.31
N GLY A 373 -3.94 -8.20 21.30
CA GLY A 373 -2.63 -8.31 21.97
C GLY A 373 -2.07 -6.95 22.41
N ASP A 374 -0.81 -6.67 22.08
CA ASP A 374 -0.11 -5.44 22.44
C ASP A 374 -0.53 -4.19 21.63
N SER A 375 -1.60 -4.25 20.83
CA SER A 375 -2.06 -3.09 20.05
C SER A 375 -2.48 -1.92 20.97
N PRO A 376 -2.08 -0.68 20.65
CA PRO A 376 -2.56 0.50 21.38
C PRO A 376 -4.03 0.83 21.06
N LEU A 377 -4.64 0.20 20.03
CA LEU A 377 -5.94 0.60 19.50
C LEU A 377 -7.07 0.47 20.53
N MET A 378 -7.18 -0.68 21.20
CA MET A 378 -8.22 -0.92 22.19
C MET A 378 -8.13 0.03 23.39
N PRO A 379 -6.97 0.19 24.08
CA PRO A 379 -6.88 1.16 25.17
C PRO A 379 -7.05 2.63 24.70
N SER A 380 -6.66 2.95 23.44
CA SER A 380 -6.92 4.29 22.88
C SER A 380 -8.41 4.58 22.72
N VAL A 381 -9.17 3.63 22.17
CA VAL A 381 -10.62 3.77 21.99
C VAL A 381 -11.35 3.76 23.33
N ARG A 382 -10.93 2.89 24.26
CA ARG A 382 -11.44 2.88 25.64
C ARG A 382 -11.26 4.25 26.30
N GLY A 383 -10.07 4.83 26.20
CA GLY A 383 -9.80 6.18 26.71
C GLY A 383 -10.69 7.25 26.09
N ASP A 384 -10.92 7.22 24.77
CA ASP A 384 -11.81 8.18 24.08
C ASP A 384 -13.25 8.08 24.56
N LEU A 385 -13.78 6.87 24.72
CA LEU A 385 -15.13 6.64 25.18
C LEU A 385 -15.28 7.04 26.67
N LEU A 386 -14.32 6.67 27.52
CA LEU A 386 -14.33 7.05 28.94
C LEU A 386 -14.25 8.57 29.14
N GLU A 387 -13.42 9.26 28.36
CA GLU A 387 -13.34 10.73 28.39
C GLU A 387 -14.69 11.35 28.05
N ARG A 388 -15.35 10.84 27.01
CA ARG A 388 -16.70 11.30 26.60
C ARG A 388 -17.78 10.98 27.62
N ALA A 389 -17.63 9.89 28.37
CA ALA A 389 -18.51 9.54 29.48
C ALA A 389 -18.22 10.37 30.75
N GLY A 390 -17.22 11.25 30.74
CA GLY A 390 -16.81 12.05 31.92
C GLY A 390 -15.98 11.28 32.94
N ARG A 391 -15.57 10.03 32.64
CA ARG A 391 -14.77 9.15 33.52
C ARG A 391 -13.28 9.45 33.38
N ARG A 392 -12.89 10.66 33.82
CA ARG A 392 -11.57 11.26 33.54
C ARG A 392 -10.38 10.42 34.02
N ASP A 393 -10.43 9.90 35.25
CA ASP A 393 -9.32 9.10 35.80
C ASP A 393 -9.08 7.81 35.03
N GLU A 394 -10.15 7.11 34.68
CA GLU A 394 -10.09 5.88 33.90
C GLU A 394 -9.64 6.16 32.46
N ALA A 395 -10.13 7.25 31.86
CA ALA A 395 -9.68 7.69 30.53
C ALA A 395 -8.18 8.00 30.51
N ARG A 396 -7.67 8.68 31.55
CA ARG A 396 -6.24 8.99 31.71
C ARG A 396 -5.40 7.71 31.82
N ALA A 397 -5.85 6.72 32.59
CA ALA A 397 -5.18 5.44 32.71
C ALA A 397 -5.11 4.72 31.34
N ALA A 398 -6.24 4.65 30.63
CA ALA A 398 -6.32 4.01 29.32
C ALA A 398 -5.43 4.70 28.26
N PHE A 399 -5.38 6.03 28.22
CA PHE A 399 -4.47 6.74 27.32
C PHE A 399 -2.99 6.54 27.68
N THR A 400 -2.67 6.42 28.97
CA THR A 400 -1.31 6.15 29.43
C THR A 400 -0.85 4.75 28.99
N GLU A 401 -1.73 3.75 29.13
CA GLU A 401 -1.50 2.39 28.65
C GLU A 401 -1.32 2.36 27.13
N ALA A 402 -2.21 3.01 26.39
CA ALA A 402 -2.10 3.11 24.93
C ALA A 402 -0.78 3.76 24.50
N ALA A 403 -0.35 4.83 25.19
CA ALA A 403 0.92 5.50 24.92
C ALA A 403 2.14 4.61 25.20
N ALA A 404 2.05 3.67 26.14
CA ALA A 404 3.10 2.71 26.43
C ALA A 404 3.21 1.61 25.36
N ARG A 405 2.09 1.26 24.70
CA ARG A 405 2.02 0.19 23.69
C ARG A 405 2.39 0.64 22.27
N THR A 406 2.16 1.91 21.94
CA THR A 406 2.43 2.40 20.58
C THR A 406 3.93 2.50 20.25
N ARG A 407 4.27 2.15 19.01
CA ARG A 407 5.60 2.29 18.39
C ARG A 407 5.69 3.50 17.43
N ASN A 408 4.62 4.27 17.29
CA ASN A 408 4.59 5.51 16.52
C ASN A 408 4.76 6.70 17.47
N ASP A 409 5.77 7.55 17.23
CA ASP A 409 6.09 8.66 18.13
C ASP A 409 5.02 9.76 18.11
N GLY A 410 4.40 10.00 16.95
CA GLY A 410 3.28 10.92 16.79
C GLY A 410 2.02 10.44 17.52
N GLU A 411 1.69 9.16 17.42
CA GLU A 411 0.59 8.55 18.18
C GLU A 411 0.85 8.68 19.69
N ARG A 412 2.07 8.36 20.13
CA ARG A 412 2.47 8.46 21.53
C ARG A 412 2.31 9.87 22.07
N ALA A 413 2.71 10.87 21.30
CA ALA A 413 2.61 12.27 21.68
C ALA A 413 1.15 12.70 21.88
N ILE A 414 0.23 12.29 20.98
CA ILE A 414 -1.20 12.56 21.13
C ILE A 414 -1.75 11.91 22.38
N LEU A 415 -1.48 10.62 22.59
CA LEU A 415 -2.02 9.85 23.72
C LEU A 415 -1.54 10.43 25.06
N ARG A 416 -0.25 10.78 25.16
CA ARG A 416 0.29 11.47 26.35
C ARG A 416 -0.34 12.83 26.59
N ARG A 417 -0.55 13.63 25.53
CA ARG A 417 -1.22 14.93 25.63
C ARG A 417 -2.65 14.79 26.13
N ARG A 418 -3.40 13.81 25.61
CA ARG A 418 -4.77 13.52 26.10
C ARG A 418 -4.77 13.08 27.55
N ALA A 419 -3.87 12.17 27.96
CA ALA A 419 -3.72 11.77 29.35
C ALA A 419 -3.40 12.97 30.27
N GLY A 420 -2.51 13.88 29.84
CA GLY A 420 -2.14 15.08 30.59
C GLY A 420 -3.26 16.10 30.73
N ALA A 421 -4.12 16.26 29.71
CA ALA A 421 -5.27 17.16 29.76
C ALA A 421 -6.41 16.70 30.68
N LEU A 422 -6.36 15.43 31.11
CA LEU A 422 -7.33 14.83 32.01
C LEU A 422 -6.97 14.95 33.50
N GLY A 423 -5.71 15.29 33.79
CA GLY A 423 -5.16 15.42 35.15
C GLY A 423 -5.48 16.73 35.86
#